data_AF-A0AAD7HTS4-F1
#
_entry.id   AF-A0AAD7HTS4-F1
#
_cell.length_a   1.000
_cell.length_b   1.000
_cell.length_c   1.000
_cell.angle_alpha   90.00
_cell.angle_beta   90.00
_cell.angle_gamma   90.00
#
_symmetry.space_group_name_H-M   'P 1'
#
loop_
_entity.id
_entity.type
_entity.pdbx_description
1 polymer ?
#
loop_
_entity_poly.entity_id
_entity_poly.type
_entity_poly.pdbx_seq_one_letter_code
_entity_poly.pdbx_strand_id
1 'polypeptide(L)'
;VRGDQVNAKFQDPLYLFLELVRVSVMYGHLRSGRAFSGGPSFGTDEQKACMLLVMRVLSIVPLNFKPMPWSALLSRELLVFNSFVRSLTRVLRTLLEVTSLNMLLRNDARRVRDDLLDIALSLPFQTEVNMGFGVLGKVYLDTLTHINNRTRVRDPNAPGVKEAKAMALEICEETFPDVKYPKLEVERGFRFWDV
;
A
#
# COMPACT_ATOMS: atom_id res chain seq x y z
N VAL A 1 -26.94 -1.45 2.09
CA VAL A 1 -26.21 -0.60 3.07
C VAL A 1 -24.86 -1.19 3.55
N ARG A 2 -24.62 -2.51 3.52
CA ARG A 2 -23.30 -3.09 3.92
C ARG A 2 -22.16 -2.92 2.89
N GLY A 3 -22.44 -2.47 1.66
CA GLY A 3 -21.43 -2.26 0.61
C GLY A 3 -20.67 -0.94 0.72
N ASP A 4 -21.27 0.11 1.29
CA ASP A 4 -20.72 1.47 1.24
C ASP A 4 -19.54 1.68 2.20
N GLN A 5 -19.49 0.94 3.32
CA GLN A 5 -18.39 1.05 4.29
C GLN A 5 -17.08 0.44 3.79
N VAL A 6 -17.14 -0.55 2.89
CA VAL A 6 -15.94 -1.15 2.30
C VAL A 6 -15.31 -0.18 1.29
N ASN A 7 -16.14 0.51 0.50
CA ASN A 7 -15.69 1.55 -0.42
C ASN A 7 -15.05 2.74 0.31
N ALA A 8 -15.62 3.18 1.44
CA ALA A 8 -15.06 4.30 2.21
C ALA A 8 -13.59 4.09 2.61
N LYS A 9 -13.19 2.86 2.96
CA LYS A 9 -11.80 2.56 3.37
C LYS A 9 -10.78 2.64 2.22
N PHE A 10 -11.23 2.54 0.97
CA PHE A 10 -10.36 2.61 -0.21
C PHE A 10 -10.45 3.94 -0.96
N GLN A 11 -11.30 4.87 -0.52
CA GLN A 11 -11.42 6.19 -1.16
C GLN A 11 -10.12 6.99 -1.08
N ASP A 12 -9.51 7.08 0.11
CA ASP A 12 -8.25 7.79 0.32
C ASP A 12 -7.10 7.15 -0.49
N PRO A 13 -6.85 5.82 -0.42
CA PRO A 13 -5.89 5.15 -1.29
C PRO A 13 -6.14 5.35 -2.79
N LEU A 14 -7.40 5.32 -3.24
CA LEU A 14 -7.75 5.49 -4.65
C LEU A 14 -7.43 6.91 -5.13
N TYR A 15 -7.77 7.93 -4.33
CA TYR A 15 -7.45 9.30 -4.67
C TYR A 15 -5.93 9.53 -4.66
N LEU A 16 -5.23 9.00 -3.66
CA LEU A 16 -3.76 9.04 -3.61
C LEU A 16 -3.15 8.36 -4.83
N PHE A 17 -3.67 7.21 -5.27
CA PHE A 17 -3.21 6.54 -6.47
C PHE A 17 -3.28 7.45 -7.70
N LEU A 18 -4.44 8.07 -7.94
CA LEU A 18 -4.66 8.97 -9.08
C LEU A 18 -3.71 10.18 -9.04
N GLU A 19 -3.54 10.78 -7.87
CA GLU A 19 -2.61 11.90 -7.70
C GLU A 19 -1.14 11.47 -7.87
N LEU A 20 -0.74 10.30 -7.37
CA LEU A 20 0.62 9.79 -7.58
C LEU A 20 0.89 9.41 -9.04
N VAL A 21 -0.12 8.96 -9.78
CA VAL A 21 -0.05 8.80 -11.24
C VAL A 21 0.11 10.16 -11.93
N ARG A 22 -0.66 11.18 -11.52
CA ARG A 22 -0.55 12.55 -12.06
C ARG A 22 0.84 13.15 -11.82
N VAL A 23 1.39 12.99 -10.62
CA VAL A 23 2.74 13.44 -10.25
C VAL A 23 3.83 12.54 -10.85
N SER A 24 3.45 11.51 -11.61
CA SER A 24 4.35 10.57 -12.28
C SER A 24 5.31 9.89 -11.30
N VAL A 25 4.81 9.38 -10.17
CA VAL A 25 5.59 8.61 -9.18
C VAL A 25 5.20 7.12 -9.19
N MET A 26 4.01 6.79 -9.69
CA MET A 26 3.55 5.41 -9.86
C MET A 26 4.10 4.79 -11.15
N TYR A 27 5.29 4.21 -11.06
CA TYR A 27 5.92 3.47 -12.16
C TYR A 27 6.79 2.32 -11.66
N GLY A 28 7.12 1.37 -12.54
CA GLY A 28 7.98 0.23 -12.23
C GLY A 28 9.48 0.49 -12.37
N HIS A 29 9.90 1.59 -13.01
CA HIS A 29 11.31 1.89 -13.22
C HIS A 29 12.02 2.44 -11.96
N LEU A 30 13.35 2.36 -11.95
CA LEU A 30 14.20 2.94 -10.92
C LEU A 30 14.38 4.43 -11.19
N ARG A 31 13.92 5.29 -10.27
CA ARG A 31 13.95 6.76 -10.46
C ARG A 31 15.36 7.31 -10.64
N SER A 32 16.28 6.84 -9.81
CA SER A 32 17.68 7.31 -9.79
C SER A 32 18.58 6.51 -10.74
N GLY A 33 18.04 5.62 -11.58
CA GLY A 33 18.82 4.66 -12.36
C GLY A 33 19.61 3.64 -11.51
N ARG A 34 19.43 3.68 -10.18
CA ARG A 34 20.12 2.84 -9.21
C ARG A 34 19.10 2.02 -8.43
N ALA A 35 19.35 0.72 -8.31
CA ALA A 35 18.59 -0.14 -7.42
C ALA A 35 18.96 0.14 -5.96
N PHE A 36 17.97 0.48 -5.15
CA PHE A 36 18.08 0.54 -3.70
C PHE A 36 17.79 -0.82 -3.06
N SER A 37 18.25 -0.99 -1.83
CA SER A 37 18.07 -2.24 -1.07
C SER A 37 16.59 -2.51 -0.79
N GLY A 38 16.22 -3.80 -0.80
CA GLY A 38 14.85 -4.24 -0.50
C GLY A 38 13.86 -4.11 -1.66
N GLY A 39 14.36 -3.89 -2.89
CA GLY A 39 13.58 -4.09 -4.11
C GLY A 39 13.40 -5.58 -4.49
N PRO A 40 12.79 -5.85 -5.64
CA PRO A 40 12.60 -7.20 -6.19
C PRO A 40 13.91 -7.97 -6.40
N SER A 41 13.96 -9.23 -5.94
CA SER A 41 15.22 -9.99 -5.88
C SER A 41 15.45 -10.85 -7.12
N PHE A 42 14.39 -11.44 -7.67
CA PHE A 42 14.47 -12.46 -8.73
C PHE A 42 13.85 -11.98 -10.05
N GLY A 43 14.20 -12.65 -11.16
CA GLY A 43 13.64 -12.41 -12.49
C GLY A 43 14.42 -11.45 -13.39
N THR A 44 13.87 -11.21 -14.58
CA THR A 44 14.38 -10.23 -15.56
C THR A 44 14.13 -8.80 -15.09
N ASP A 45 14.81 -7.81 -15.69
CA ASP A 45 14.62 -6.40 -15.32
C ASP A 45 13.17 -5.93 -15.52
N GLU A 46 12.49 -6.42 -16.55
CA GLU A 46 11.05 -6.20 -16.76
C GLU A 46 10.21 -6.79 -15.63
N GLN A 47 10.51 -8.02 -15.19
CA GLN A 47 9.79 -8.68 -14.10
C GLN A 47 10.00 -7.94 -12.77
N LYS A 48 11.22 -7.48 -12.52
CA LYS A 48 11.54 -6.64 -11.36
C LYS A 48 10.81 -5.31 -11.44
N ALA A 49 10.73 -4.68 -12.61
CA ALA A 49 9.97 -3.44 -12.76
C ALA A 49 8.46 -3.63 -12.47
N CYS A 50 7.86 -4.72 -12.96
CA CYS A 50 6.48 -5.06 -12.66
C CYS A 50 6.27 -5.34 -11.17
N MET A 51 7.18 -6.08 -10.54
CA MET A 51 7.10 -6.36 -9.11
C MET A 51 7.24 -5.09 -8.27
N LEU A 52 8.13 -4.18 -8.63
CA LEU A 52 8.27 -2.89 -7.95
C LEU A 52 7.00 -2.05 -8.06
N LEU A 53 6.32 -2.07 -9.21
CA LEU A 53 5.03 -1.43 -9.38
C LEU A 53 3.98 -2.02 -8.42
N VAL A 54 3.88 -3.35 -8.35
CA VAL A 54 2.96 -4.03 -7.41
C VAL A 54 3.27 -3.65 -5.97
N MET A 55 4.55 -3.63 -5.57
CA MET A 55 4.95 -3.21 -4.23
C MET A 55 4.51 -1.78 -3.91
N ARG A 56 4.68 -0.83 -4.84
CA ARG A 56 4.25 0.57 -4.66
C ARG A 56 2.73 0.71 -4.56
N VAL A 57 1.99 -0.04 -5.37
CA VAL A 57 0.51 -0.08 -5.32
C VAL A 57 0.02 -0.66 -4.01
N LEU A 58 0.64 -1.73 -3.50
CA LEU A 58 0.27 -2.28 -2.20
C LEU A 58 0.63 -1.34 -1.04
N SER A 59 1.75 -0.60 -1.13
CA SER A 59 2.18 0.36 -0.11
C SER A 59 1.23 1.54 0.15
N ILE A 60 0.27 1.83 -0.74
CA ILE A 60 -0.76 2.86 -0.51
C ILE A 60 -2.04 2.30 0.10
N VAL A 61 -2.12 0.98 0.29
CA VAL A 61 -3.24 0.32 0.96
C VAL A 61 -2.88 0.09 2.44
N PRO A 62 -3.76 0.42 3.41
CA PRO A 62 -3.46 0.21 4.82
C PRO A 62 -3.31 -1.28 5.15
N LEU A 63 -2.25 -1.65 5.86
CA LEU A 63 -2.07 -2.98 6.47
C LEU A 63 -2.56 -2.98 7.93
N ASN A 64 -3.09 -4.11 8.39
CA ASN A 64 -3.57 -4.27 9.76
C ASN A 64 -2.46 -4.80 10.69
N PHE A 65 -2.03 -4.00 11.67
CA PHE A 65 -0.98 -4.38 12.63
C PHE A 65 -1.55 -4.79 13.99
N LYS A 66 -0.79 -5.64 14.68
CA LYS A 66 -0.89 -5.84 16.13
C LYS A 66 -0.27 -4.62 16.83
N PRO A 67 -0.65 -4.32 18.09
CA PRO A 67 -0.07 -3.22 18.86
C PRO A 67 1.36 -3.58 19.32
N MET A 68 2.27 -3.77 18.36
CA MET A 68 3.65 -4.20 18.51
C MET A 68 4.53 -3.41 17.54
N PRO A 69 5.82 -3.21 17.85
CA PRO A 69 6.74 -2.57 16.92
C PRO A 69 7.00 -3.45 15.69
N TRP A 70 7.22 -2.79 14.54
CA TRP A 70 7.56 -3.45 13.28
C TRP A 70 8.90 -4.18 13.39
N SER A 71 8.92 -5.46 13.05
CA SER A 71 10.08 -6.34 13.22
C SER A 71 10.76 -6.74 11.91
N ALA A 72 10.08 -6.60 10.78
CA ALA A 72 10.57 -7.07 9.49
C ALA A 72 11.53 -6.08 8.80
N LEU A 73 12.22 -6.57 7.77
CA LEU A 73 13.22 -5.78 7.04
C LEU A 73 12.62 -4.55 6.35
N LEU A 74 13.34 -3.44 6.40
CA LEU A 74 12.96 -2.21 5.73
C LEU A 74 13.41 -2.23 4.26
N SER A 75 12.52 -1.80 3.36
CA SER A 75 12.86 -1.59 1.95
C SER A 75 13.21 -0.11 1.72
N ARG A 76 14.44 0.17 1.27
CA ARG A 76 14.87 1.54 0.97
C ARG A 76 14.14 2.09 -0.27
N GLU A 77 13.87 1.23 -1.25
CA GLU A 77 13.01 1.58 -2.40
C GLU A 77 11.65 2.11 -1.93
N LEU A 78 11.00 1.38 -1.04
CA LEU A 78 9.69 1.80 -0.53
C LEU A 78 9.81 3.02 0.38
N LEU A 79 10.87 3.15 1.19
CA LEU A 79 11.10 4.34 2.03
C LEU A 79 11.17 5.62 1.21
N VAL A 80 11.85 5.58 0.06
CA VAL A 80 11.88 6.70 -0.88
C VAL A 80 10.48 6.96 -1.43
N PHE A 81 9.77 5.92 -1.88
CA PHE A 81 8.40 6.05 -2.36
C PHE A 81 7.46 6.67 -1.30
N ASN A 82 7.57 6.24 -0.05
CA ASN A 82 6.76 6.73 1.06
C ASN A 82 7.00 8.20 1.38
N SER A 83 8.19 8.73 1.14
CA SER A 83 8.41 10.17 1.28
C SER A 83 7.49 10.98 0.35
N PHE A 84 7.24 10.49 -0.87
CA PHE A 84 6.29 11.11 -1.81
C PHE A 84 4.86 10.94 -1.34
N VAL A 85 4.48 9.73 -0.92
CA VAL A 85 3.13 9.45 -0.40
C VAL A 85 2.82 10.36 0.79
N ARG A 86 3.71 10.40 1.80
CA ARG A 86 3.54 11.25 2.98
C ARG A 86 3.47 12.74 2.65
N SER A 87 4.33 13.20 1.74
CA SER A 87 4.31 14.59 1.29
C SER A 87 2.98 14.93 0.62
N LEU A 88 2.48 14.04 -0.25
CA LEU A 88 1.22 14.24 -0.97
C LEU A 88 0.02 14.20 -0.02
N THR A 89 -0.08 13.19 0.85
CA THR A 89 -1.11 13.07 1.88
C THR A 89 -1.17 14.33 2.75
N ARG A 90 -0.01 14.84 3.20
CA ARG A 90 0.05 16.06 4.02
C ARG A 90 -0.45 17.28 3.26
N VAL A 91 -0.03 17.48 2.01
CA VAL A 91 -0.47 18.63 1.20
C VAL A 91 -1.97 18.57 0.93
N LEU A 92 -2.51 17.39 0.61
CA LEU A 92 -3.95 17.19 0.41
C LEU A 92 -4.75 17.47 1.69
N ARG A 93 -4.27 16.98 2.84
CA ARG A 93 -4.88 17.27 4.15
C ARG A 93 -4.90 18.77 4.42
N THR A 94 -3.76 19.45 4.28
CA THR A 94 -3.65 20.90 4.50
C THR A 94 -4.55 21.68 3.55
N LEU A 95 -4.64 21.30 2.27
CA LEU A 95 -5.53 21.94 1.30
C LEU A 95 -6.99 21.86 1.74
N LEU A 96 -7.44 20.69 2.22
CA LEU A 96 -8.81 20.51 2.69
C LEU A 96 -9.10 21.29 3.97
N GLU A 97 -8.17 21.32 4.91
CA GLU A 97 -8.30 22.10 6.16
C GLU A 97 -8.38 23.60 5.88
N VAL A 98 -7.49 24.12 5.02
CA VAL A 98 -7.47 25.54 4.65
C VAL A 98 -8.72 25.92 3.85
N THR A 99 -9.19 25.06 2.95
CA THR A 99 -10.41 25.31 2.18
C THR A 99 -11.64 25.34 3.10
N SER A 100 -11.73 24.39 4.04
CA SER A 100 -12.81 24.34 5.03
C SER A 100 -12.79 25.54 5.97
N LEU A 101 -11.60 25.95 6.43
CA LEU A 101 -11.41 27.16 7.23
C LEU A 101 -11.82 28.41 6.46
N ASN A 102 -11.45 28.53 5.19
CA ASN A 102 -11.83 29.65 4.35
C ASN A 102 -13.36 29.75 4.19
N MET A 103 -14.06 28.63 4.00
CA MET A 103 -15.54 28.62 3.95
C MET A 103 -16.16 29.11 5.26
N LEU A 104 -15.63 28.69 6.42
CA LEU A 104 -16.07 29.16 7.74
C LEU A 104 -15.82 30.67 7.93
N LEU A 105 -14.64 31.15 7.53
CA LEU A 105 -14.24 32.56 7.66
C LEU A 105 -15.00 33.47 6.68
N ARG A 106 -15.40 32.99 5.50
CA ARG A 106 -16.21 33.74 4.54
C ARG A 106 -17.70 33.79 4.85
N ASN A 107 -18.13 33.06 5.89
CA ASN A 107 -19.55 32.86 6.21
C ASN A 107 -20.30 32.06 5.13
N ASP A 108 -19.57 31.30 4.29
CA ASP A 108 -20.11 30.33 3.33
C ASP A 108 -20.53 29.03 4.05
N ALA A 109 -20.27 28.92 5.35
CA ALA A 109 -20.68 27.83 6.23
C ALA A 109 -21.20 28.35 7.58
N ARG A 110 -21.99 27.53 8.29
CA ARG A 110 -22.51 27.84 9.62
C ARG A 110 -21.36 28.04 10.63
N ARG A 111 -21.32 29.18 11.32
CA ARG A 111 -20.25 29.52 12.28
C ARG A 111 -20.52 29.11 13.73
N VAL A 112 -21.75 29.26 14.21
CA VAL A 112 -22.13 28.84 15.58
C VAL A 112 -22.28 27.33 15.58
N ARG A 113 -21.19 26.65 15.97
CA ARG A 113 -21.00 25.19 15.89
C ARG A 113 -20.19 24.71 17.09
N ASP A 114 -20.59 23.58 17.64
CA ASP A 114 -19.91 22.91 18.76
C ASP A 114 -19.20 21.60 18.31
N ASP A 115 -19.29 21.26 17.02
CA ASP A 115 -18.86 20.00 16.40
C ASP A 115 -17.56 20.14 15.57
N LEU A 116 -16.72 21.14 15.86
CA LEU A 116 -15.49 21.40 15.09
C LEU A 116 -14.50 20.23 15.12
N LEU A 117 -14.41 19.51 16.24
CA LEU A 117 -13.56 18.33 16.36
C LEU A 117 -14.06 17.20 15.46
N ASP A 118 -15.37 16.96 15.45
CA ASP A 118 -15.98 15.91 14.62
C ASP A 118 -15.76 16.20 13.13
N ILE A 119 -15.86 17.46 12.72
CA ILE A 119 -15.51 17.90 11.35
C ILE A 119 -14.05 17.57 11.05
N ALA A 120 -13.11 17.97 11.93
CA ALA A 120 -11.69 17.74 11.72
C ALA A 120 -11.32 16.24 11.61
N LEU A 121 -12.01 15.38 12.37
CA LEU A 121 -11.85 13.93 12.33
C LEU A 121 -12.54 13.29 11.11
N SER A 122 -13.58 13.93 10.57
CA SER A 122 -14.30 13.45 9.38
C SER A 122 -13.57 13.73 8.07
N LEU A 123 -12.60 14.66 8.08
CA LEU A 123 -11.85 15.02 6.87
C LEU A 123 -10.89 13.88 6.46
N PRO A 124 -10.77 13.59 5.15
CA PRO A 124 -9.94 12.51 4.65
C PRO A 124 -8.44 12.80 4.82
N PHE A 125 -7.62 11.78 4.54
CA PHE A 125 -6.15 11.82 4.64
C PHE A 125 -5.62 12.03 6.06
N GLN A 126 -6.41 11.67 7.08
CA GLN A 126 -5.99 11.74 8.47
C GLN A 126 -4.91 10.71 8.82
N THR A 127 -5.03 9.51 8.24
CA THR A 127 -4.08 8.42 8.50
C THR A 127 -3.03 8.35 7.39
N GLU A 128 -1.75 8.39 7.78
CA GLU A 128 -0.67 8.15 6.84
C GLU A 128 -0.58 6.64 6.57
N VAL A 129 -0.45 6.28 5.29
CA VAL A 129 -0.32 4.87 4.93
C VAL A 129 1.09 4.38 5.23
N ASN A 130 1.16 3.17 5.80
CA ASN A 130 2.43 2.47 6.04
C ASN A 130 2.84 1.64 4.82
N MET A 131 4.14 1.58 4.56
CA MET A 131 4.70 0.77 3.47
C MET A 131 4.66 -0.74 3.74
N GLY A 132 4.24 -1.15 4.93
CA GLY A 132 4.34 -2.54 5.40
C GLY A 132 3.67 -3.51 4.43
N PHE A 133 2.56 -3.12 3.82
CA PHE A 133 1.89 -3.98 2.84
C PHE A 133 2.74 -4.23 1.58
N GLY A 134 3.45 -3.21 1.10
CA GLY A 134 4.38 -3.38 -0.03
C GLY A 134 5.52 -4.33 0.30
N VAL A 135 6.01 -4.31 1.54
CA VAL A 135 7.04 -5.26 2.02
C VAL A 135 6.47 -6.68 2.16
N LEU A 136 5.27 -6.82 2.69
CA LEU A 136 4.55 -8.11 2.77
C LEU A 136 4.36 -8.72 1.37
N GLY A 137 3.84 -7.93 0.42
CA GLY A 137 3.67 -8.35 -0.96
C GLY A 137 4.99 -8.72 -1.65
N LYS A 138 6.07 -7.98 -1.34
CA LYS A 138 7.42 -8.30 -1.81
C LYS A 138 7.88 -9.67 -1.33
N VAL A 139 7.80 -9.93 -0.02
CA VAL A 139 8.21 -11.22 0.57
C VAL A 139 7.40 -12.36 -0.04
N TYR A 140 6.08 -12.18 -0.18
CA TYR A 140 5.22 -13.18 -0.80
C TYR A 140 5.65 -13.52 -2.24
N LEU A 141 5.82 -12.50 -3.10
CA LEU A 141 6.20 -12.70 -4.50
C LEU A 141 7.64 -13.22 -4.67
N ASP A 142 8.59 -12.73 -3.86
CA ASP A 142 9.97 -13.23 -3.88
C ASP A 142 10.02 -14.70 -3.43
N THR A 143 9.24 -15.07 -2.40
CA THR A 143 9.19 -16.46 -1.92
C THR A 143 8.58 -17.37 -2.97
N LEU A 144 7.48 -16.94 -3.61
CA LEU A 144 6.81 -17.70 -4.66
C LEU A 144 7.71 -17.89 -5.90
N THR A 145 8.45 -16.86 -6.30
CA THR A 145 9.44 -16.97 -7.37
C THR A 145 10.64 -17.84 -6.98
N HIS A 146 11.08 -17.76 -5.72
CA HIS A 146 12.16 -18.60 -5.22
C HIS A 146 11.79 -20.10 -5.24
N ILE A 147 10.61 -20.46 -4.74
CA ILE A 147 10.08 -21.84 -4.76
C ILE A 147 9.94 -22.33 -6.21
N ASN A 148 9.53 -21.46 -7.12
CA ASN A 148 9.42 -21.78 -8.54
C ASN A 148 10.74 -21.63 -9.32
N ASN A 149 11.84 -22.16 -8.76
CA ASN A 149 13.17 -22.18 -9.38
C ASN A 149 13.68 -20.80 -9.85
N ARG A 150 13.39 -19.73 -9.10
CA ARG A 150 13.72 -18.33 -9.44
C ARG A 150 13.10 -17.85 -10.76
N THR A 151 12.02 -18.50 -11.18
CA THR A 151 11.24 -18.10 -12.37
C THR A 151 9.83 -17.69 -11.97
N ARG A 152 9.22 -16.77 -12.72
CA ARG A 152 7.83 -16.39 -12.48
C ARG A 152 6.90 -17.57 -12.75
N VAL A 153 5.89 -17.74 -11.88
CA VAL A 153 4.77 -18.64 -12.17
C VAL A 153 3.97 -18.05 -13.33
N ARG A 154 3.73 -18.86 -14.36
CA ARG A 154 2.99 -18.44 -15.57
C ARG A 154 1.54 -18.91 -15.57
N ASP A 155 1.31 -20.12 -15.04
CA ASP A 155 -0.01 -20.73 -14.97
C ASP A 155 -0.39 -20.94 -13.49
N PRO A 156 -1.48 -20.29 -13.01
CA PRO A 156 -1.98 -20.48 -11.66
C PRO A 156 -2.40 -21.92 -11.32
N ASN A 157 -2.76 -22.72 -12.33
CA ASN A 157 -3.30 -24.07 -12.18
C ASN A 157 -2.26 -25.18 -12.44
N ALA A 158 -1.00 -24.80 -12.73
CA ALA A 158 0.05 -25.78 -12.94
C ALA A 158 0.30 -26.63 -11.67
N PRO A 159 0.74 -27.90 -11.84
CA PRO A 159 1.02 -28.78 -10.71
C PRO A 159 2.08 -28.17 -9.78
N GLY A 160 1.87 -28.26 -8.47
CA GLY A 160 2.76 -27.71 -7.44
C GLY A 160 2.59 -26.21 -7.15
N VAL A 161 1.88 -25.43 -7.99
CA VAL A 161 1.70 -23.98 -7.75
C VAL A 161 0.84 -23.71 -6.51
N LYS A 162 -0.20 -24.52 -6.27
CA LYS A 162 -1.05 -24.39 -5.07
C LYS A 162 -0.25 -24.62 -3.78
N GLU A 163 0.62 -25.62 -3.77
CA GLU A 163 1.51 -25.93 -2.65
C GLU A 163 2.55 -24.83 -2.46
N ALA A 164 3.14 -24.32 -3.55
CA ALA A 164 4.07 -23.19 -3.52
C ALA A 164 3.42 -21.91 -2.96
N LYS A 165 2.17 -21.62 -3.33
CA LYS A 165 1.39 -20.51 -2.76
C LYS A 165 1.16 -20.70 -1.26
N ALA A 166 0.78 -21.90 -0.83
CA ALA A 166 0.56 -22.21 0.59
C ALA A 166 1.85 -22.04 1.42
N MET A 167 2.97 -22.60 0.94
CA MET A 167 4.28 -22.44 1.59
C MET A 167 4.72 -20.96 1.65
N ALA A 168 4.51 -20.19 0.58
CA ALA A 168 4.83 -18.77 0.58
C ALA A 168 3.98 -17.97 1.59
N LEU A 169 2.72 -18.35 1.77
CA LEU A 169 1.82 -17.75 2.77
C LEU A 169 2.25 -18.10 4.21
N GLU A 170 2.71 -19.32 4.45
CA GLU A 170 3.27 -19.74 5.75
C GLU A 170 4.53 -18.95 6.10
N ILE A 171 5.46 -18.81 5.16
CA ILE A 171 6.67 -18.00 5.34
C ILE A 171 6.32 -16.54 5.67
N CYS A 172 5.28 -15.98 5.04
CA CYS A 172 4.81 -14.63 5.38
C CYS A 172 4.24 -14.56 6.80
N GLU A 173 3.56 -15.60 7.28
CA GLU A 173 3.04 -15.64 8.65
C GLU A 173 4.16 -15.66 9.70
N GLU A 174 5.22 -16.41 9.43
CA GLU A 174 6.41 -16.45 10.29
C GLU A 174 7.23 -15.14 10.24
N THR A 175 7.36 -14.55 9.06
CA THR A 175 8.18 -13.34 8.84
C THR A 175 7.57 -12.09 9.46
N PHE A 176 6.24 -12.01 9.57
CA PHE A 176 5.52 -10.82 10.02
C PHE A 176 4.65 -11.10 11.26
N PRO A 177 5.27 -11.40 12.43
CA PRO A 177 4.52 -11.71 13.65
C PRO A 177 3.71 -10.52 14.17
N ASP A 178 4.08 -9.30 13.80
CA ASP A 178 3.42 -8.04 14.17
C ASP A 178 2.23 -7.66 13.25
N VAL A 179 1.98 -8.41 12.18
CA VAL A 179 0.82 -8.20 11.29
C VAL A 179 -0.36 -9.08 11.75
N LYS A 180 -1.58 -8.53 11.71
CA LYS A 180 -2.81 -9.29 12.01
C LYS A 180 -3.18 -10.14 10.81
N TYR A 181 -3.21 -11.46 10.99
CA TYR A 181 -3.55 -12.45 9.95
C TYR A 181 -2.82 -12.22 8.61
N PRO A 182 -1.48 -12.36 8.56
CA PRO A 182 -0.69 -12.04 7.37
C PRO A 182 -1.18 -12.74 6.09
N LYS A 183 -1.63 -14.00 6.20
CA LYS A 183 -2.20 -14.78 5.09
C LYS A 183 -3.41 -14.08 4.45
N LEU A 184 -4.38 -13.68 5.28
CA LEU A 184 -5.58 -12.99 4.84
C LEU A 184 -5.27 -11.61 4.26
N GLU A 185 -4.26 -10.92 4.79
CA GLU A 185 -3.82 -9.63 4.25
C GLU A 185 -3.20 -9.78 2.84
N VAL A 186 -2.40 -10.82 2.60
CA VAL A 186 -1.87 -11.12 1.26
C VAL A 186 -3.03 -11.41 0.29
N GLU A 187 -3.95 -12.31 0.65
CA GLU A 187 -5.12 -12.61 -0.18
C GLU A 187 -5.98 -11.36 -0.46
N ARG A 188 -6.16 -10.50 0.56
CA ARG A 188 -6.87 -9.23 0.41
C ARG A 188 -6.18 -8.30 -0.60
N GLY A 189 -4.86 -8.24 -0.58
CA GLY A 189 -4.08 -7.40 -1.49
C GLY A 189 -4.16 -7.89 -2.93
N PHE A 190 -4.06 -9.21 -3.14
CA PHE A 190 -4.06 -9.80 -4.47
C PHE A 190 -5.44 -10.03 -5.08
N ARG A 191 -6.52 -9.91 -4.29
CA ARG A 191 -7.91 -10.00 -4.77
C ARG A 191 -8.22 -9.12 -5.98
N PHE A 192 -7.56 -7.96 -6.10
CA PHE A 192 -7.73 -7.07 -7.26
C PHE A 192 -7.27 -7.71 -8.58
N TRP A 193 -6.30 -8.62 -8.53
CA TRP A 193 -5.69 -9.27 -9.68
C TRP A 193 -6.27 -10.66 -9.99
N ASP A 194 -7.16 -11.19 -9.16
CA ASP A 194 -7.81 -12.51 -9.34
C ASP A 194 -9.09 -12.46 -10.22
N VAL A 195 -9.26 -11.40 -11.02
CA VAL A 195 -10.41 -11.20 -11.93
C VAL A 195 -10.26 -12.00 -13.22
#